data_AF-A0A2E9C4U7-F1
#
_entry.id   AF-A0A2E9C4U7-F1
#
_cell.length_a   1.000
_cell.length_b   1.000
_cell.length_c   1.000
_cell.angle_alpha   90.00
_cell.angle_beta   90.00
_cell.angle_gamma   90.00
#
_symmetry.space_group_name_H-M   'P 1'
#
loop_
_entity.id
_entity.type
_entity.pdbx_description
1 polymer ?
#
loop_
_entity_poly.entity_id
_entity_poly.type
_entity_poly.pdbx_seq_one_letter_code
_entity_poly.pdbx_strand_id
1 'polypeptide(L)'
;PSRAALAQMARRIVDAGLQPIEADGAEVSVGMSLGIACNPEDGRTLAQLLRCADQAMYRVKQQRQGPGFAFFSDAPVEPARPAPGAPVADGSGAA
;
A
#
# COMPACT_ATOMS: atom_id res chain seq x y z
N PRO A 1 -11.27 -12.85 8.62
CA PRO A 1 -11.70 -11.77 9.55
C PRO A 1 -12.72 -10.88 8.82
N SER A 2 -13.63 -10.21 9.53
CA SER A 2 -14.55 -9.27 8.87
C SER A 2 -13.78 -8.03 8.38
N ARG A 3 -14.32 -7.35 7.36
CA ARG A 3 -13.77 -6.09 6.85
C ARG A 3 -13.63 -5.03 7.96
N ALA A 4 -14.62 -4.95 8.85
CA ALA A 4 -14.58 -4.06 10.01
C ALA A 4 -13.44 -4.42 10.98
N ALA A 5 -13.21 -5.70 11.24
CA ALA A 5 -12.09 -6.14 12.09
C ALA A 5 -10.73 -5.82 11.45
N LEU A 6 -10.60 -6.00 10.13
CA LEU A 6 -9.40 -5.62 9.38
C LEU A 6 -9.14 -4.10 9.45
N ALA A 7 -10.19 -3.28 9.31
CA ALA A 7 -10.08 -1.83 9.43
C ALA A 7 -9.66 -1.40 10.85
N GLN A 8 -10.19 -2.03 11.90
CA GLN A 8 -9.75 -1.77 13.27
C GLN A 8 -8.29 -2.16 13.51
N MET A 9 -7.85 -3.32 12.98
CA MET A 9 -6.46 -3.74 13.07
C MET A 9 -5.53 -2.78 12.34
N ALA A 10 -5.90 -2.38 11.12
CA ALA A 10 -5.14 -1.41 10.33
C ALA A 10 -5.02 -0.06 11.03
N ARG A 11 -6.12 0.45 11.61
CA ARG A 11 -6.12 1.68 12.41
C ARG A 11 -5.12 1.58 13.57
N ARG A 12 -5.16 0.50 14.34
CA ARG A 12 -4.23 0.28 15.46
C ARG A 12 -2.76 0.28 15.01
N ILE A 13 -2.45 -0.30 13.86
CA ILE A 13 -1.09 -0.32 13.30
C ILE A 13 -0.66 1.09 12.91
N VAL A 14 -1.51 1.83 12.20
CA VAL A 14 -1.24 3.23 11.81
C VAL A 14 -1.00 4.10 13.04
N ASP A 15 -1.87 4.00 14.05
CA ASP A 15 -1.78 4.82 15.26
C ASP A 15 -0.52 4.49 16.08
N ALA A 16 -0.14 3.21 16.15
CA ALA A 16 1.10 2.79 16.79
C ALA A 16 2.33 3.33 16.05
N GLY A 17 2.29 3.35 14.72
CA GLY A 17 3.36 3.89 13.88
C GLY A 17 3.54 5.41 13.98
N LEU A 18 2.58 6.13 14.58
CA LEU A 18 2.67 7.58 14.79
C LEU A 18 3.42 7.97 16.06
N GLN A 19 3.70 7.01 16.95
CA GLN A 19 4.52 7.30 18.11
C GLN A 19 5.96 7.61 17.64
N PRO A 20 6.58 8.70 18.14
CA PRO A 20 7.96 9.01 17.83
C PRO A 20 8.87 7.82 18.16
N ILE A 21 9.86 7.60 17.31
CA ILE A 21 10.90 6.60 17.53
C ILE A 21 12.24 7.29 17.73
N GLU A 22 13.08 6.73 18.60
CA GLU A 22 14.46 7.18 18.74
C GLU A 22 15.30 6.60 17.60
N ALA A 23 15.94 7.47 16.83
CA ALA A 23 16.88 7.12 15.78
C ALA A 23 18.09 8.04 15.87
N ASP A 24 19.28 7.47 16.05
CA ASP A 24 20.55 8.20 16.17
C ASP A 24 20.54 9.32 17.23
N GLY A 25 19.86 9.08 18.36
CA GLY A 25 19.74 10.04 19.47
C GLY A 25 18.77 11.20 19.20
N ALA A 26 17.98 11.13 18.13
CA ALA A 26 16.91 12.07 17.82
C ALA A 26 15.54 11.38 17.85
N GLU A 27 14.52 12.11 18.30
CA GLU A 27 13.13 11.67 18.13
C GLU A 27 12.66 11.96 16.70
N VAL A 28 12.23 10.91 16.01
CA VAL A 28 11.72 10.98 14.64
C VAL A 28 10.27 10.55 14.62
N SER A 29 9.40 11.42 14.13
CA SER A 29 8.00 11.08 13.84
C SER A 29 7.88 10.57 12.41
N VAL A 30 7.29 9.39 12.24
CA VAL A 30 7.04 8.80 10.92
C VAL A 30 5.54 8.65 10.68
N GLY A 31 5.13 8.72 9.41
CA GLY A 31 3.78 8.38 8.99
C GLY A 31 3.76 6.98 8.36
N MET A 32 2.67 6.24 8.58
CA MET A 32 2.48 4.91 8.01
C MET A 32 1.36 4.90 6.96
N SER A 33 1.63 4.26 5.83
CA SER A 33 0.63 3.98 4.79
C SER A 33 0.48 2.46 4.68
N LEU A 34 -0.74 1.96 4.84
CA LEU A 34 -1.05 0.54 4.83
C LEU A 34 -2.00 0.20 3.67
N GLY A 35 -1.74 -0.91 2.99
CA GLY A 35 -2.63 -1.45 1.96
C GLY A 35 -3.13 -2.83 2.35
N ILE A 36 -4.41 -3.08 2.13
CA ILE A 36 -5.08 -4.33 2.54
C ILE A 36 -5.63 -5.02 1.31
N ALA A 37 -5.28 -6.30 1.13
CA ALA A 37 -5.84 -7.19 0.13
C ALA A 37 -6.35 -8.49 0.78
N CYS A 38 -7.49 -8.99 0.32
CA CYS A 38 -8.18 -10.16 0.86
C CYS A 38 -8.29 -11.27 -0.20
N ASN A 39 -7.95 -12.49 0.18
CA ASN A 39 -8.28 -13.68 -0.61
C ASN A 39 -9.69 -14.17 -0.23
N PRO A 40 -10.55 -14.53 -1.20
CA PRO A 40 -10.30 -14.60 -2.65
C PRO A 40 -10.60 -13.35 -3.47
N GLU A 41 -11.12 -12.28 -2.86
CA GLU A 41 -11.70 -11.12 -3.55
C GLU A 41 -10.67 -10.33 -4.39
N ASP A 42 -9.47 -10.12 -3.83
CA ASP A 42 -8.41 -9.30 -4.42
C ASP A 42 -7.31 -10.16 -5.09
N GLY A 43 -7.48 -11.48 -5.13
CA GLY A 43 -6.53 -12.41 -5.73
C GLY A 43 -6.56 -13.79 -5.08
N ARG A 44 -6.14 -14.80 -5.86
CA ARG A 44 -6.06 -16.20 -5.41
C ARG A 44 -4.63 -16.70 -5.26
N THR A 45 -3.64 -15.91 -5.67
CA THR A 45 -2.22 -16.21 -5.51
C THR A 45 -1.55 -15.16 -4.64
N LEU A 46 -0.48 -15.56 -3.93
CA LEU A 46 0.32 -14.63 -3.13
C LEU A 46 0.80 -13.42 -3.95
N ALA A 47 1.27 -13.66 -5.18
CA ALA A 47 1.74 -12.60 -6.06
C ALA A 47 0.62 -11.61 -6.45
N GLN A 48 -0.61 -12.07 -6.61
CA GLN A 48 -1.77 -11.19 -6.85
C GLN A 48 -2.09 -10.35 -5.61
N LEU A 49 -2.14 -10.98 -4.43
CA LEU A 49 -2.47 -10.30 -3.18
C LEU A 49 -1.42 -9.24 -2.81
N LEU A 50 -0.13 -9.55 -2.96
CA LEU A 50 0.96 -8.58 -2.71
C LEU A 50 0.85 -7.36 -3.62
N ARG A 51 0.63 -7.57 -4.93
CA ARG A 51 0.44 -6.45 -5.87
C ARG A 51 -0.77 -5.59 -5.50
N CYS A 52 -1.89 -6.21 -5.13
CA CYS A 52 -3.10 -5.48 -4.75
C CYS A 52 -2.90 -4.68 -3.45
N ALA A 53 -2.24 -5.27 -2.45
CA ALA A 53 -1.90 -4.59 -1.21
C ALA A 53 -0.95 -3.41 -1.46
N ASP A 54 0.08 -3.58 -2.28
CA ASP A 54 1.00 -2.50 -2.65
C ASP A 54 0.31 -1.35 -3.37
N GLN A 55 -0.60 -1.66 -4.31
CA GLN A 55 -1.39 -0.65 -5.00
C GLN A 55 -2.28 0.13 -4.02
N ALA A 56 -2.95 -0.56 -3.10
CA ALA A 56 -3.76 0.09 -2.07
C ALA A 56 -2.91 1.00 -1.16
N MET A 57 -1.75 0.53 -0.72
CA MET A 57 -0.80 1.31 0.09
C MET A 57 -0.30 2.55 -0.65
N TYR A 58 0.02 2.40 -1.94
CA TYR A 58 0.53 3.50 -2.75
C TYR A 58 -0.54 4.57 -2.99
N ARG A 59 -1.83 4.20 -3.07
CA ARG A 59 -2.94 5.18 -3.11
C ARG A 59 -2.95 6.05 -1.85
N VAL A 60 -2.78 5.45 -0.67
CA VAL A 60 -2.67 6.22 0.59
C VAL A 60 -1.49 7.20 0.53
N LYS A 61 -0.32 6.75 0.05
CA LYS A 61 0.86 7.61 -0.10
C LYS A 61 0.61 8.79 -1.06
N GLN A 62 -0.08 8.57 -2.17
CA GLN A 62 -0.31 9.61 -3.18
C GLN A 62 -1.36 10.65 -2.77
N GLN A 63 -2.33 10.27 -1.95
CA GLN A 63 -3.44 11.17 -1.57
C GLN A 63 -2.99 12.36 -0.72
N ARG A 64 -1.76 12.38 -0.17
CA ARG A 64 -1.21 13.44 0.71
C ARG A 64 -2.11 13.80 1.91
N GLN A 65 -3.05 12.93 2.27
CA GLN A 65 -3.96 13.11 3.41
C GLN A 65 -3.31 12.74 4.76
N GLY A 66 -2.07 12.24 4.71
CA GLY A 66 -1.32 11.80 5.88
C GLY A 66 -1.38 10.28 6.08
N PRO A 67 -0.99 9.81 7.27
CA PRO A 67 -0.97 8.39 7.65
C PRO A 67 -2.36 7.75 7.54
N GLY A 68 -2.43 6.50 7.10
CA GLY A 68 -3.71 5.84 6.90
C GLY A 68 -3.62 4.46 6.28
N PHE A 69 -4.77 3.93 5.92
CA PHE A 69 -4.90 2.64 5.25
C PHE A 69 -5.97 2.69 4.15
N ALA A 70 -5.87 1.77 3.19
CA ALA A 70 -6.91 1.54 2.19
C ALA A 70 -7.06 0.04 1.90
N PHE A 71 -8.28 -0.40 1.59
CA PHE A 71 -8.48 -1.69 0.96
C PHE A 71 -8.26 -1.56 -0.55
N PHE A 72 -7.74 -2.61 -1.18
CA PHE A 72 -7.60 -2.63 -2.62
C PHE A 72 -8.93 -2.44 -3.34
N SER A 73 -9.99 -3.06 -2.82
CA SER A 73 -11.37 -2.99 -3.33
C SER A 73 -12.06 -1.62 -3.19
N ASP A 74 -11.43 -0.63 -2.54
CA ASP A 74 -12.04 0.70 -2.31
C ASP A 74 -12.00 1.63 -3.52
N ALA A 75 -11.21 1.29 -4.54
CA ALA A 75 -11.10 2.09 -5.74
C ALA A 75 -11.15 1.19 -6.99
N PRO A 76 -11.57 1.74 -8.13
CA PRO A 76 -11.39 1.07 -9.41
C PRO A 76 -9.94 0.61 -9.55
N VAL A 77 -9.74 -0.56 -10.13
CA VAL A 77 -8.40 -1.08 -10.42
C VAL A 77 -7.76 -0.14 -11.45
N GLU A 78 -7.00 0.85 -10.98
CA GLU A 78 -6.09 1.56 -11.87
C GLU A 78 -5.10 0.54 -12.44
N PRO A 79 -4.77 0.61 -13.74
CA PRO A 79 -3.77 -0.26 -14.32
C PRO A 79 -2.48 -0.10 -13.51
N ALA A 80 -1.84 -1.23 -13.20
CA ALA A 80 -0.62 -1.25 -12.43
C ALA A 80 0.39 -0.27 -13.06
N ARG A 81 0.68 0.84 -12.39
CA ARG A 81 1.80 1.69 -12.79
C ARG A 81 3.06 0.82 -12.68
N PRO A 82 3.94 0.83 -13.69
CA PRO A 82 5.18 0.08 -13.61
C PRO A 82 5.94 0.46 -12.34
N ALA A 83 6.59 -0.54 -11.72
CA ALA A 83 7.39 -0.33 -10.53
C ALA A 83 8.41 0.81 -10.78
N PRO A 84 8.68 1.68 -9.80
CA PRO A 84 9.74 2.66 -9.92
C PRO A 84 11.06 1.93 -10.23
N GLY A 85 11.69 2.24 -11.36
CA GLY A 85 12.94 1.60 -11.80
C GLY A 85 12.78 0.34 -12.68
N ALA A 86 11.56 -0.03 -13.07
CA ALA A 86 11.40 -0.98 -14.17
C ALA A 86 12.02 -0.37 -15.45
N PRO A 87 12.82 -1.13 -16.21
CA PRO A 87 13.37 -0.63 -17.46
C PRO A 87 12.20 -0.17 -18.33
N VAL A 88 12.24 1.09 -18.76
CA VAL A 88 11.45 1.54 -19.91
C VAL A 88 11.84 0.60 -21.04
N ALA A 89 10.91 -0.25 -21.48
CA ALA A 89 11.11 -1.07 -22.65
C ALA A 89 11.38 -0.10 -23.80
N ASP A 90 12.62 -0.07 -24.26
CA ASP A 90 12.99 0.62 -25.49
C ASP A 90 12.12 0.01 -26.58
N GLY A 91 11.27 0.85 -27.17
CA GLY A 91 10.44 0.50 -28.30
C GLY A 91 11.32 0.36 -29.54
N SER A 92 12.12 -0.69 -29.61
CA SER A 92 12.78 -1.11 -30.84
C SER A 92 11.97 -2.22 -31.48
N GLY A 93 10.95 -1.79 -32.22
CA GLY A 93 10.26 -2.59 -33.21
C GLY A 93 10.22 -1.82 -34.51
N ALA A 94 11.27 -1.92 -35.33
CA ALA A 94 11.22 -1.66 -36.78
C ALA A 94 12.55 -2.06 -37.45
N ALA A 95 12.65 -3.32 -37.88
CA ALA A 95 12.84 -3.73 -39.28
C ALA A 95 13.26 -5.21 -39.34
#